data_AF-A0A6V7V5L2-F1
#
_entry.id   AF-A0A6V7V5L2-F1
#
_cell.length_a   1.000
_cell.length_b   1.000
_cell.length_c   1.000
_cell.angle_alpha   90.00
_cell.angle_beta   90.00
_cell.angle_gamma   90.00
#
_symmetry.space_group_name_H-M   'P 1'
#
loop_
_entity.id
_entity.type
_entity.pdbx_description
1 polymer ?
#
loop_
_entity_poly.entity_id
_entity_poly.type
_entity_poly.pdbx_seq_one_letter_code
_entity_poly.pdbx_strand_id
1 'polypeptide(L)'
;MANISLKFSSELLKIILDSAYGVSKAAKIAPSLLQAHELKSKGITVNACCPGYVDTDMTSHKGPLTIEEGADTPIWLATAEQVPNGAFVYLRKPIEWLH
;
A
#
# COMPACT_ATOMS: atom_id res chain seq x y z
N MET A 1 -20.26 -9.29 14.65
CA MET A 1 -19.38 -8.13 14.42
C MET A 1 -17.95 -8.66 14.44
N ALA A 2 -17.22 -8.60 13.31
CA ALA A 2 -15.84 -9.06 13.29
C ALA A 2 -14.99 -8.03 14.07
N ASN A 3 -14.36 -8.49 15.14
CA ASN A 3 -13.51 -7.66 15.98
C ASN A 3 -12.14 -7.55 15.28
N ILE A 4 -11.94 -6.49 14.51
CA ILE A 4 -10.66 -6.21 13.86
C ILE A 4 -9.78 -5.49 14.88
N SER A 5 -9.04 -6.28 15.68
CA SER A 5 -7.97 -5.74 16.52
C SER A 5 -6.78 -5.41 15.61
N LEU A 6 -6.61 -4.11 15.32
CA LEU A 6 -5.43 -3.61 14.63
C LEU A 6 -4.31 -3.46 15.66
N LYS A 7 -3.35 -4.37 15.66
CA LYS A 7 -2.09 -4.21 16.40
C LYS A 7 -1.05 -3.61 15.45
N PHE A 8 -0.41 -2.53 15.90
CA PHE A 8 0.67 -1.86 15.18
C PHE A 8 1.89 -1.84 16.08
N SER A 9 3.08 -2.07 15.52
CA SER A 9 4.35 -1.82 16.22
C SER A 9 4.45 -0.34 16.62
N SER A 10 4.96 -0.07 17.83
CA SER A 10 5.09 1.28 18.38
C SER A 10 6.01 2.20 17.56
N GLU A 11 6.97 1.64 16.83
CA GLU A 11 7.85 2.39 15.93
C GLU A 11 7.15 2.79 14.62
N LEU A 12 6.33 1.89 14.06
CA LEU A 12 5.53 2.17 12.86
C LEU A 12 4.47 3.23 13.14
N LEU A 13 3.85 3.19 14.33
CA LEU A 13 2.90 4.21 14.79
C LEU A 13 3.53 5.60 14.85
N LYS A 14 4.77 5.73 15.34
CA LYS A 14 5.44 7.05 15.40
C LYS A 14 5.64 7.64 14.00
N ILE A 15 6.15 6.86 13.05
CA ILE A 15 6.42 7.31 11.68
C ILE A 15 5.12 7.67 10.94
N ILE A 16 4.05 6.89 11.15
CA ILE A 16 2.75 7.12 10.52
C ILE A 16 2.04 8.35 11.12
N LEU A 17 2.12 8.55 12.43
CA LEU A 17 1.41 9.62 13.14
C LEU A 17 2.16 10.96 13.17
N ASP A 18 3.47 10.99 12.90
CA ASP A 18 4.27 12.23 12.92
C ASP A 18 3.94 13.21 11.78
N SER A 19 3.19 12.77 10.78
CA SER A 19 2.75 13.65 9.69
C SER A 19 1.32 13.37 9.28
N ALA A 20 0.56 14.44 9.00
CA ALA A 20 -0.78 14.33 8.42
C ALA A 20 -0.79 13.50 7.12
N TYR A 21 0.32 13.53 6.36
CA TYR A 21 0.51 12.71 5.18
C TYR A 21 0.57 11.21 5.52
N GLY A 22 1.38 10.82 6.51
CA GLY A 22 1.49 9.43 6.98
C GLY A 22 0.14 8.89 7.44
N VAL A 23 -0.59 9.66 8.26
CA VAL A 23 -1.94 9.32 8.72
C VAL A 23 -2.88 9.12 7.53
N SER A 24 -2.87 10.04 6.55
CA SER A 24 -3.71 9.95 5.36
C SER A 24 -3.42 8.68 4.54
N LYS A 25 -2.16 8.27 4.42
CA LYS A 25 -1.80 7.05 3.68
C LYS A 25 -2.15 5.78 4.46
N ALA A 26 -1.95 5.75 5.77
CA ALA A 26 -2.40 4.63 6.61
C ALA A 26 -3.93 4.45 6.55
N ALA A 27 -4.68 5.56 6.59
CA ALA A 27 -6.13 5.56 6.43
C ALA A 27 -6.60 5.07 5.05
N LYS A 28 -5.73 5.05 4.03
CA LYS A 28 -6.02 4.47 2.71
C LYS A 28 -5.67 2.97 2.62
N ILE A 29 -4.63 2.52 3.32
CA ILE A 29 -4.22 1.11 3.29
C ILE A 29 -5.26 0.22 3.97
N ALA A 30 -5.75 0.59 5.16
CA ALA A 30 -6.68 -0.27 5.91
C ALA A 30 -8.00 -0.58 5.17
N PRO A 31 -8.69 0.38 4.52
CA PRO A 31 -9.90 0.10 3.74
C PRO A 31 -9.66 -0.77 2.50
N SER A 32 -8.45 -0.81 1.95
CA SER A 32 -8.15 -1.66 0.78
C SER A 32 -8.30 -3.14 1.10
N LEU A 33 -8.00 -3.57 2.33
CA LEU A 33 -8.17 -4.94 2.82
C LEU A 33 -9.65 -5.34 2.87
N LEU A 34 -10.51 -4.42 3.33
CA LEU A 34 -11.95 -4.66 3.39
C LEU A 34 -12.55 -4.75 1.98
N GLN A 35 -12.20 -3.82 1.10
CA GLN A 35 -12.66 -3.83 -0.29
C GLN A 35 -12.22 -5.10 -1.03
N ALA A 36 -10.99 -5.56 -0.78
CA ALA A 36 -10.49 -6.82 -1.34
C ALA A 36 -11.34 -8.02 -0.94
N HIS A 37 -11.85 -8.04 0.30
CA HIS A 37 -12.76 -9.09 0.78
C HIS A 37 -14.15 -8.98 0.13
N GLU A 38 -14.73 -7.78 0.11
CA GLU A 38 -16.09 -7.55 -0.42
C GLU A 38 -16.20 -7.80 -1.92
N LEU A 39 -15.15 -7.48 -2.68
CA LEU A 39 -15.15 -7.58 -4.14
C LEU A 39 -14.59 -8.91 -4.67
N LYS A 40 -14.07 -9.77 -3.79
CA LYS A 40 -13.51 -11.07 -4.15
C LYS A 40 -14.49 -11.95 -4.93
N SER A 41 -15.76 -11.96 -4.52
CA SER A 41 -16.82 -12.75 -5.20
C SER A 41 -17.11 -12.28 -6.62
N LYS A 42 -16.73 -11.05 -6.97
CA LYS A 42 -16.87 -10.46 -8.31
C LYS A 42 -15.62 -10.67 -9.17
N GLY A 43 -14.61 -11.40 -8.68
CA GLY A 43 -13.35 -11.61 -9.38
C GLY A 43 -12.47 -10.35 -9.46
N ILE A 44 -12.73 -9.34 -8.61
CA ILE A 44 -11.95 -8.10 -8.56
C ILE A 44 -10.92 -8.21 -7.44
N THR A 45 -9.66 -7.94 -7.77
CA THR A 45 -8.56 -7.84 -6.80
C THR A 45 -8.32 -6.40 -6.38
N VAL A 46 -8.11 -6.17 -5.09
CA VAL A 46 -7.77 -4.85 -4.55
C VAL A 46 -6.52 -4.97 -3.70
N ASN A 47 -5.54 -4.10 -3.95
CA ASN A 47 -4.31 -4.03 -3.16
C ASN A 47 -3.92 -2.56 -2.94
N ALA A 48 -3.27 -2.29 -1.83
CA ALA A 48 -2.52 -1.06 -1.64
C ALA A 48 -1.07 -1.29 -2.09
N CYS A 49 -0.41 -0.26 -2.61
CA CYS A 49 1.01 -0.34 -2.92
C CYS A 49 1.76 0.94 -2.58
N CYS A 50 3.07 0.79 -2.42
CA CYS A 50 4.00 1.90 -2.31
C CYS A 50 4.87 1.94 -3.58
N PRO A 51 4.91 3.07 -4.32
CA PRO A 51 5.80 3.23 -5.46
C PRO A 51 7.27 3.45 -5.06
N GLY A 52 7.57 3.54 -3.75
CA GLY A 52 8.88 3.94 -3.25
C GLY A 52 9.09 5.45 -3.25
N TYR A 53 10.35 5.88 -3.09
CA TYR A 53 10.73 7.29 -3.08
C TYR A 53 11.21 7.70 -4.49
N VAL A 54 10.31 8.29 -5.26
CA VAL A 54 10.44 8.49 -6.71
C VAL A 54 10.75 9.95 -7.04
N ASP A 55 11.68 10.18 -7.95
CA ASP A 55 12.03 11.48 -8.52
C ASP A 55 10.82 12.13 -9.19
N THR A 56 10.14 13.00 -8.44
CA THR A 56 8.92 13.72 -8.82
C THR A 56 8.85 15.07 -8.11
N ASP A 57 8.01 15.98 -8.61
CA ASP A 57 7.70 17.26 -7.96
C ASP A 57 7.31 17.09 -6.48
N MET A 58 6.50 16.06 -6.16
CA MET A 58 6.06 15.76 -4.78
C MET A 58 7.24 15.48 -3.83
N THR A 59 8.34 14.94 -4.36
CA THR A 59 9.57 14.68 -3.61
C THR A 59 10.63 15.77 -3.78
N SER A 60 10.30 16.85 -4.50
CA SER A 60 11.24 17.89 -4.91
C SER A 60 12.47 17.33 -5.66
N HIS A 61 12.26 16.31 -6.50
CA HIS A 61 13.31 15.62 -7.26
C HIS A 61 14.44 15.02 -6.40
N LYS A 62 14.11 14.54 -5.20
CA LYS A 62 15.07 13.93 -4.26
C LYS A 62 14.92 12.41 -4.13
N GLY A 63 13.95 11.81 -4.81
CA GLY A 63 13.77 10.36 -4.83
C GLY A 63 14.89 9.67 -5.62
N PRO A 64 15.47 8.55 -5.11
CA PRO A 64 16.48 7.81 -5.85
C PRO A 64 15.92 6.95 -7.00
N LEU A 65 14.60 6.73 -7.04
CA LEU A 65 13.95 5.93 -8.08
C LEU A 65 13.47 6.81 -9.23
N THR A 66 13.60 6.30 -10.45
CA THR A 66 13.00 6.86 -11.66
C THR A 66 11.48 6.66 -11.68
N ILE A 67 10.78 7.39 -12.56
CA ILE A 67 9.33 7.24 -12.77
C ILE A 67 8.98 5.80 -13.16
N GLU A 68 9.77 5.20 -14.04
CA GLU A 68 9.59 3.84 -14.53
C GLU A 68 9.73 2.82 -13.41
N GLU A 69 10.74 2.95 -12.55
CA GLU A 69 10.94 2.11 -11.37
C GLU A 69 9.80 2.26 -10.37
N GLY A 70 9.30 3.49 -10.17
CA GLY A 70 8.17 3.75 -9.29
C GLY A 70 6.82 3.21 -9.82
N ALA A 71 6.65 3.19 -11.14
CA ALA A 71 5.44 2.71 -11.80
C ALA A 71 5.37 1.18 -11.89
N ASP A 72 6.50 0.49 -11.72
CA ASP A 72 6.63 -0.96 -11.86
C ASP A 72 5.60 -1.76 -11.04
N THR A 73 5.49 -1.49 -9.74
CA THR A 73 4.58 -2.22 -8.83
C THR A 73 3.10 -1.91 -9.11
N PRO A 74 2.67 -0.64 -9.24
CA PRO A 74 1.30 -0.32 -9.62
C PRO A 74 0.87 -0.94 -10.96
N ILE A 75 1.73 -0.90 -12.00
CA ILE A 75 1.42 -1.48 -13.31
C ILE A 75 1.30 -3.00 -13.20
N TRP A 76 2.23 -3.65 -12.50
CA TRP A 76 2.18 -5.10 -12.28
C TRP A 76 0.87 -5.51 -11.58
N LEU A 77 0.45 -4.79 -10.53
CA LEU A 77 -0.81 -5.04 -9.84
C LEU A 77 -2.05 -4.87 -10.73
N ALA A 78 -1.98 -4.00 -11.73
CA ALA A 78 -3.10 -3.72 -12.63
C ALA A 78 -3.17 -4.67 -13.84
N THR A 79 -2.08 -5.34 -14.21
CA THR A 79 -1.97 -6.02 -15.50
C THR A 79 -1.57 -7.50 -15.43
N ALA A 80 -0.93 -7.95 -14.35
CA ALA A 80 -0.51 -9.33 -14.24
C ALA A 80 -1.70 -10.29 -14.01
N GLU A 81 -1.61 -11.50 -14.57
CA GLU A 81 -2.65 -12.52 -14.42
C GLU A 81 -2.86 -12.95 -12.96
N GLN A 82 -1.77 -12.98 -12.19
CA GLN A 82 -1.78 -13.39 -10.80
C GLN A 82 -1.11 -12.32 -9.95
N VAL A 83 -1.90 -11.76 -9.04
CA VAL A 83 -1.49 -10.77 -8.06
C VAL A 83 -2.09 -11.14 -6.70
N PRO A 84 -1.53 -10.62 -5.60
CA PRO A 84 -2.16 -10.73 -4.29
C PRO A 84 -3.57 -10.13 -4.30
N ASN A 85 -4.36 -10.41 -3.26
CA ASN A 85 -5.61 -9.71 -3.02
C ASN A 85 -5.67 -9.33 -1.54
N GLY A 86 -5.90 -8.05 -1.25
CA GLY A 86 -5.89 -7.52 0.10
C GLY A 86 -4.49 -7.49 0.70
N ALA A 87 -3.49 -7.06 -0.06
CA ALA A 87 -2.12 -6.88 0.42
C ALA A 87 -1.68 -5.41 0.34
N PHE A 88 -0.71 -5.05 1.18
CA PHE A 88 0.15 -3.89 0.94
C PHE A 88 1.41 -4.36 0.23
N VAL A 89 1.74 -3.79 -0.93
CA VAL A 89 2.79 -4.30 -1.82
C VAL A 89 3.87 -3.26 -2.05
N TYR A 90 5.12 -3.69 -1.96
CA TYR A 90 6.29 -2.88 -2.26
C TYR A 90 7.29 -3.71 -3.07
N LEU A 91 7.81 -3.16 -4.18
CA LEU A 91 8.72 -3.86 -5.09
C LEU A 91 8.19 -5.24 -5.52
N ARG A 92 6.93 -5.30 -5.93
CA ARG A 92 6.17 -6.53 -6.28
C ARG A 92 6.12 -7.59 -5.18
N LYS A 93 6.42 -7.24 -3.93
CA LYS A 93 6.37 -8.15 -2.78
C LYS A 93 5.29 -7.69 -1.81
N PRO A 94 4.38 -8.58 -1.39
CA PRO A 94 3.53 -8.32 -0.23
C PRO A 94 4.41 -8.06 0.99
N ILE A 95 4.11 -6.99 1.72
CA ILE A 95 4.76 -6.67 2.98
C ILE A 95 3.72 -6.69 4.10
N GLU A 96 4.13 -7.19 5.27
CA GLU A 96 3.25 -7.23 6.43
C GLU A 96 3.03 -5.81 6.97
N TRP A 97 1.77 -5.39 6.94
CA TRP A 97 1.35 -4.08 7.41
C TRP A 97 0.90 -4.10 8.89
N LEU A 98 0.42 -5.25 9.38
CA LEU A 98 -0.13 -5.44 10.72
C LEU A 98 0.47 -6.70 11.36
N HIS A 99 1.01 -6.56 12.58
CA HIS A 99 1.35 -7.62 13.52
C HIS A 99 0.63 -7.35 14.83
#